data_AF-A0A0F9DVC9-F1
#
_entry.id   AF-A0A0F9DVC9-F1
#
_cell.length_a   1.000
_cell.length_b   1.000
_cell.length_c   1.000
_cell.angle_alpha   90.00
_cell.angle_beta   90.00
_cell.angle_gamma   90.00
#
_symmetry.space_group_name_H-M   'P 1'
#
loop_
_entity.id
_entity.type
_entity.pdbx_description
1 polymer ?
#
loop_
_entity_poly.entity_id
_entity_poly.type
_entity_poly.pdbx_seq_one_letter_code
_entity_poly.pdbx_strand_id
1 'polypeptide(L)' 'MTPRISAPYLSGMAKRRRPLQAVDLERIVVYLPKSAVKELDAQAETEALSRSAFIRLVVVRYLRERGEKE' A
#
# COMPACT_ATOMS: atom_id res chain seq x y z
N MET A 1 -6.93 -4.01 57.63
CA MET A 1 -7.96 -4.63 56.76
C MET A 1 -8.37 -3.60 55.73
N THR A 2 -7.84 -3.70 54.52
CA THR A 2 -8.09 -2.79 53.40
C THR A 2 -8.46 -3.65 52.19
N PRO A 3 -9.63 -3.48 51.56
CA PRO A 3 -10.01 -4.31 50.43
C PRO A 3 -9.10 -4.00 49.23
N ARG A 4 -8.39 -5.03 48.74
CA ARG A 4 -7.70 -4.99 47.45
C ARG A 4 -8.78 -4.89 46.36
N ILE A 5 -9.00 -3.69 45.85
CA ILE A 5 -9.80 -3.48 44.64
C ILE A 5 -8.95 -3.99 43.47
N SER A 6 -9.19 -5.24 43.07
CA SER A 6 -8.78 -5.74 41.76
C SER A 6 -9.51 -4.91 40.72
N ALA A 7 -8.80 -4.14 39.89
CA ALA A 7 -9.37 -3.40 38.77
C ALA A 7 -9.77 -4.38 37.64
N PRO A 8 -11.03 -4.83 37.49
CA PRO A 8 -11.42 -5.79 36.48
C PRO A 8 -12.11 -5.05 35.31
N TYR A 9 -11.45 -4.02 34.77
CA TYR A 9 -12.03 -3.15 33.73
C TYR A 9 -11.08 -2.81 32.57
N LEU A 10 -9.94 -3.50 32.45
CA LEU A 10 -9.18 -3.56 31.18
C LEU A 10 -9.78 -4.56 30.18
N SER A 11 -11.06 -4.92 30.34
CA SER A 11 -11.91 -5.50 29.29
C SER A 11 -12.55 -4.42 28.40
N GLY A 12 -12.16 -3.15 28.58
CA GLY A 12 -12.58 -2.02 27.75
C GLY A 12 -11.63 -1.79 26.57
N MET A 13 -11.84 -2.51 25.47
CA MET A 13 -11.90 -1.87 24.16
C MET A 13 -10.68 -1.00 23.80
N ALA A 14 -9.48 -1.59 23.79
CA ALA A 14 -8.44 -1.11 22.87
C ALA A 14 -9.05 -1.25 21.48
N LYS A 15 -9.63 -0.16 20.97
CA LYS A 15 -10.02 0.01 19.58
C LYS A 15 -8.82 -0.48 18.78
N ARG A 16 -8.90 -1.72 18.30
CA ARG A 16 -7.95 -2.26 17.34
C ARG A 16 -8.19 -1.38 16.12
N ARG A 17 -7.47 -0.25 16.04
CA ARG A 17 -7.10 0.30 14.75
C ARG A 17 -6.51 -0.91 14.06
N ARG A 18 -7.24 -1.49 13.09
CA ARG A 18 -6.67 -2.55 12.28
C ARG A 18 -5.36 -1.94 11.81
N PRO A 19 -4.18 -2.44 12.23
CA PRO A 19 -2.98 -2.05 11.50
C PRO A 19 -3.33 -2.35 10.05
N LEU A 20 -3.14 -1.38 9.15
CA LEU A 20 -3.28 -1.61 7.71
C LEU A 20 -2.56 -2.94 7.47
N GLN A 21 -3.33 -4.01 7.27
CA GLN A 21 -2.75 -5.32 7.09
C GLN A 21 -1.81 -5.13 5.93
N ALA A 22 -0.54 -5.51 6.12
CA ALA A 22 0.45 -5.46 5.04
C ALA A 22 -0.25 -6.11 3.85
N VAL A 23 -0.55 -5.30 2.84
CA VAL A 23 -1.33 -5.74 1.68
C VAL A 23 -0.59 -6.96 1.17
N ASP A 24 -1.28 -8.10 1.05
CA ASP A 24 -0.66 -9.30 0.51
C ASP A 24 -0.45 -9.02 -0.98
N LEU A 25 0.76 -8.55 -1.30
CA LEU A 25 1.09 -8.06 -2.62
C LEU A 25 1.43 -9.28 -3.47
N GLU A 26 0.44 -9.78 -4.21
CA GLU A 26 0.69 -10.76 -5.27
C GLU A 26 1.85 -10.27 -6.16
N ARG A 27 2.86 -11.12 -6.33
CA ARG A 27 4.03 -10.81 -7.16
C ARG A 27 3.65 -11.01 -8.62
N ILE A 28 3.50 -9.89 -9.34
CA ILE A 28 3.25 -9.89 -10.78
C ILE A 28 4.60 -9.70 -11.50
N VAL A 29 4.90 -10.59 -12.45
CA VAL A 29 6.03 -10.44 -13.37
C VAL A 29 5.53 -9.80 -14.65
N VAL A 30 6.10 -8.64 -15.01
CA VAL A 30 5.74 -7.90 -16.22
C VAL A 30 6.94 -7.89 -17.16
N TYR A 31 6.73 -8.36 -18.39
CA TYR A 31 7.74 -8.33 -19.45
C TYR A 31 7.54 -7.08 -20.30
N LEU A 32 8.60 -6.26 -20.40
CA LEU A 32 8.60 -5.01 -21.16
C LEU A 32 9.81 -4.97 -22.11
N PRO A 33 9.69 -4.29 -23.25
CA PRO A 33 10.84 -3.98 -24.10
C PRO A 33 11.92 -3.23 -23.32
N LYS A 34 13.20 -3.48 -23.61
CA LYS A 34 14.32 -2.85 -22.91
C LYS A 34 14.29 -1.31 -22.98
N SER A 35 13.82 -0.74 -24.09
CA SER A 35 13.64 0.72 -24.23
C SER A 35 12.62 1.26 -23.24
N ALA A 36 11.45 0.62 -23.15
CA ALA A 36 10.39 1.01 -22.22
C ALA A 36 10.84 0.91 -20.76
N VAL A 37 11.63 -0.10 -20.40
CA VAL A 37 12.19 -0.22 -19.04
C VAL A 37 13.08 0.96 -18.69
N LYS A 38 13.93 1.41 -19.62
CA LYS A 38 14.80 2.57 -19.41
C LYS A 38 14.02 3.87 -19.23
N GLU A 39 12.97 4.05 -20.03
CA GLU A 39 12.08 5.22 -19.92
C GLU A 39 11.35 5.23 -18.56
N LEU A 40 10.83 4.07 -18.13
CA LEU A 40 10.18 3.93 -16.83
C LEU A 40 11.15 4.21 -15.67
N ASP A 41 12.40 3.77 -15.78
CA ASP A 41 13.42 4.04 -14.76
C ASP A 41 13.73 5.52 -14.63
N ALA A 42 13.94 6.21 -15.76
CA ALA A 42 14.19 7.65 -15.76
C ALA A 42 13.02 8.45 -15.18
N GLN A 43 11.78 8.03 -15.46
CA GLN A 43 10.58 8.67 -14.89
C GLN A 43 10.44 8.37 -13.39
N ALA A 44 10.69 7.14 -12.97
CA ALA A 44 10.65 6.76 -11.56
C ALA A 44 11.68 7.54 -10.73
N GLU A 45 12.89 7.74 -11.27
CA GLU A 45 13.93 8.58 -10.65
C GLU A 45 13.47 10.04 -10.53
N THR A 46 12.85 10.58 -11.57
CA THR A 46 12.31 11.95 -11.57
C THR A 46 11.25 12.15 -10.47
N GLU A 47 10.42 11.14 -10.22
CA GLU A 47 9.39 11.18 -9.17
C GLU A 47 9.91 10.73 -7.79
N ALA A 48 11.21 10.42 -7.66
CA ALA A 48 11.82 9.87 -6.45
C ALA A 48 11.11 8.59 -5.92
N LEU A 49 10.60 7.77 -6.83
CA LEU A 49 9.90 6.53 -6.54
C LEU A 49 10.74 5.31 -6.93
N SER A 50 10.54 4.20 -6.22
CA SER A 50 11.03 2.91 -6.70
C SER A 50 10.29 2.51 -7.98
N ARG A 51 10.96 1.77 -8.87
CA ARG A 51 10.36 1.23 -10.10
C ARG A 51 9.00 0.55 -9.85
N SER A 52 8.90 -0.26 -8.81
CA SER A 52 7.66 -0.98 -8.47
C SER A 52 6.55 -0.03 -7.99
N ALA A 53 6.89 0.99 -7.21
CA ALA A 53 5.94 2.03 -6.79
C ALA A 53 5.45 2.86 -7.98
N PHE A 54 6.37 3.24 -8.87
CA PHE A 54 6.03 4.00 -10.08
C PHE A 54 5.12 3.20 -11.01
N ILE A 55 5.43 1.94 -11.28
CA ILE A 55 4.56 1.06 -12.11
C ILE A 55 3.16 0.96 -11.50
N ARG A 56 3.04 0.80 -10.18
CA ARG A 56 1.73 0.78 -9.51
C ARG A 56 0.97 2.09 -9.69
N LEU A 57 1.65 3.22 -9.54
CA LEU A 57 1.05 4.54 -9.74
C LEU A 57 0.50 4.68 -11.17
N VAL A 58 1.29 4.31 -12.18
CA VAL A 58 0.88 4.35 -13.59
C VAL A 58 -0.33 3.46 -13.85
N VAL A 59 -0.32 2.22 -13.33
CA VAL A 59 -1.45 1.29 -13.47
C VAL A 59 -2.72 1.84 -12.81
N VAL A 60 -2.61 2.39 -11.59
CA VAL A 60 -3.77 2.97 -10.88
C VAL A 60 -4.32 4.18 -11.64
N ARG A 61 -3.45 5.07 -12.15
CA ARG A 61 -3.87 6.22 -12.98
C ARG A 61 -4.61 5.74 -14.23
N TYR A 62 -4.04 4.77 -14.95
CA TYR A 62 -4.65 4.20 -16.14
C TYR A 62 -6.04 3.59 -15.87
N LEU A 63 -6.17 2.80 -14.81
CA LEU A 63 -7.45 2.19 -14.44
C LEU A 63 -8.48 3.24 -14.05
N ARG A 64 -8.06 4.30 -13.35
CA ARG A 64 -8.94 5.42 -12.99
C ARG A 64 -9.44 6.16 -14.22
N GLU A 65 -8.54 6.51 -15.15
CA GLU A 65 -8.91 7.19 -16.40
C GLU A 65 -9.86 6.36 -17.28
N ARG A 66 -9.73 5.03 -17.24
CA ARG A 66 -10.67 4.12 -17.91
C ARG A 66 -12.00 4.02 -17.19
N GLY A 67 -11.99 3.88 -15.86
CA GLY A 67 -13.19 3.78 -15.05
C GLY A 67 -14.01 5.08 -14.96
N GLU A 68 -13.40 6.24 -15.22
CA GLU A 68 -14.12 7.52 -15.33
C GLU A 68 -14.75 7.75 -16.73
N LYS A 69 -14.45 6.87 -17.71
CA LYS A 69 -15.01 6.93 -19.08
C LYS A 69 -16.11 5.91 -19.35
N GLU A 70 -16.37 5.03 -18.39
CA GLU A 70 -17.56 4.16 -18.31
C GLU A 70 -18.57 4.76 -17.33
#